data_AF-A0A7R9CV09-F1
#
_entry.id   AF-A0A7R9CV09-F1
#
_cell.length_a   1.000
_cell.length_b   1.000
_cell.length_c   1.000
_cell.angle_alpha   90.00
_cell.angle_beta   90.00
_cell.angle_gamma   90.00
#
_symmetry.space_group_name_H-M   'P 1'
#
loop_
_entity.id
_entity.type
_entity.pdbx_description
1 polymer ?
#
loop_
_entity_poly.entity_id
_entity_poly.type
_entity_poly.pdbx_seq_one_letter_code
_entity_poly.pdbx_strand_id
1 'polypeptide(L)'
;VELEEVNPHLRGGRVESHLGKTTPVHPTEIRTSISPSSAVKLNTTSAFIGEEDQFIKGTSIVLTDSPTWIIDPIDGTQNFVHSLHFVYISIALSINKQVVLGIAYNPILDILFTAKKGQGAFLNSQPIHVSKVTNTVLPMKVELNIQDMCCSSYRTFGSAVMELCYVAQGNLDAHFMEHPLLHCWDIAAASLLIKEAGGVILDITGLSVLEDT
;
A
#
# COMPACT_ATOMS: atom_id res chain seq x y z
N VAL A 1 1.31 17.56 17.98
CA VAL A 1 0.04 16.97 18.45
C VAL A 1 0.44 15.84 19.36
N GLU A 2 0.27 16.02 20.66
CA GLU A 2 0.56 14.98 21.66
C GLU A 2 -0.41 13.80 21.46
N LEU A 3 0.10 12.57 21.56
CA LEU A 3 -0.68 11.34 21.52
C LEU A 3 -0.74 10.80 22.95
N GLU A 4 -1.91 10.88 23.58
CA GLU A 4 -2.18 10.22 24.87
C GLU A 4 -2.42 8.70 24.67
N GLU A 5 -1.92 7.91 25.62
CA GLU A 5 -2.00 6.44 25.68
C GLU A 5 -3.45 5.92 25.81
N VAL A 6 -3.77 4.84 25.08
CA VAL A 6 -5.08 4.16 25.17
C VAL A 6 -4.98 2.90 26.05
N ASN A 7 -5.91 2.82 27.00
CA ASN A 7 -6.07 1.88 28.12
C ASN A 7 -6.35 0.42 27.70
N PRO A 8 -5.69 -0.62 28.27
CA PRO A 8 -5.64 -1.99 27.69
C PRO A 8 -6.75 -2.97 28.16
N HIS A 9 -8.02 -2.57 28.28
CA HIS A 9 -9.08 -3.47 28.77
C HIS A 9 -10.35 -3.50 27.91
N LEU A 10 -10.34 -4.31 26.84
CA LEU A 10 -11.55 -4.95 26.31
C LEU A 10 -11.23 -6.39 25.87
N ARG A 11 -11.44 -7.34 26.79
CA ARG A 11 -11.50 -8.79 26.49
C ARG A 11 -12.90 -9.16 26.01
N GLY A 12 -12.95 -9.97 24.95
CA GLY A 12 -13.94 -11.05 24.78
C GLY A 12 -15.27 -10.68 24.11
N GLY A 13 -15.36 -10.90 22.81
CA GLY A 13 -16.62 -11.00 22.07
C GLY A 13 -16.44 -11.92 20.86
N ARG A 14 -17.16 -13.04 20.83
CA ARG A 14 -17.12 -14.09 19.80
C ARG A 14 -17.86 -13.57 18.56
N VAL A 15 -17.22 -13.54 17.38
CA VAL A 15 -17.88 -13.19 16.11
C VAL A 15 -18.28 -14.48 15.39
N GLU A 16 -19.58 -14.71 15.27
CA GLU A 16 -20.14 -15.77 14.43
C GLU A 16 -20.15 -15.34 12.95
N SER A 17 -19.73 -16.25 12.08
CA SER A 17 -19.66 -16.07 10.63
C SER A 17 -21.04 -16.17 9.98
N HIS A 18 -21.50 -15.09 9.35
CA HIS A 18 -22.57 -15.16 8.34
C HIS A 18 -21.98 -14.84 6.97
N LEU A 19 -21.72 -15.89 6.19
CA LEU A 19 -21.46 -15.82 4.76
C LEU A 19 -22.71 -15.28 4.05
N GLY A 20 -22.63 -14.03 3.59
CA GLY A 20 -23.60 -13.40 2.70
C GLY A 20 -22.86 -12.63 1.61
N LYS A 21 -23.15 -12.99 0.36
CA LYS A 21 -22.83 -12.32 -0.92
C LYS A 21 -22.04 -11.01 -0.82
N THR A 22 -20.87 -10.97 -1.46
CA THR A 22 -20.04 -9.77 -1.65
C THR A 22 -20.84 -8.71 -2.41
N THR A 23 -21.41 -7.76 -1.68
CA THR A 23 -21.85 -6.47 -2.22
C THR A 23 -20.64 -5.56 -2.35
N PRO A 24 -20.52 -4.79 -3.45
CA PRO A 24 -19.45 -3.79 -3.58
C PRO A 24 -19.55 -2.81 -2.42
N VAL A 25 -18.46 -2.63 -1.67
CA VAL A 25 -18.38 -1.63 -0.60
C VAL A 25 -18.29 -0.27 -1.29
N HIS A 26 -19.36 0.52 -1.21
CA HIS A 26 -19.39 1.85 -1.80
C HIS A 26 -18.38 2.74 -1.04
N PRO A 27 -17.65 3.68 -1.67
CA PRO A 27 -16.69 4.57 -0.98
C PRO A 27 -17.32 5.38 0.18
N THR A 28 -18.65 5.45 0.21
CA THR A 28 -19.43 6.07 1.28
C THR A 28 -19.47 5.23 2.56
N GLU A 29 -19.22 3.93 2.50
CA GLU A 29 -19.27 3.01 3.66
C GLU A 29 -17.97 3.02 4.48
N ILE A 30 -16.85 3.47 3.90
CA ILE A 30 -15.62 3.83 4.64
C ILE A 30 -15.90 5.01 5.61
N ARG A 31 -17.01 5.75 5.46
CA ARG A 31 -17.41 6.79 6.43
C ARG A 31 -17.86 6.25 7.78
N THR A 32 -18.18 4.96 7.92
CA THR A 32 -18.97 4.48 9.08
C THR A 32 -18.31 3.41 9.95
N SER A 33 -17.12 2.90 9.61
CA SER A 33 -16.44 1.87 10.42
C SER A 33 -15.30 2.38 11.30
N ILE A 34 -15.03 3.69 11.32
CA ILE A 34 -14.12 4.34 12.26
C ILE A 34 -14.97 4.96 13.38
N SER A 35 -14.71 4.58 14.63
CA SER A 35 -15.43 5.05 15.83
C SER A 35 -15.69 6.59 15.81
N PRO A 36 -16.84 7.09 16.29
CA PRO A 36 -17.32 8.46 16.02
C PRO A 36 -16.49 9.61 16.61
N SER A 37 -15.42 9.33 17.35
CA SER A 37 -14.62 10.36 18.04
C SER A 37 -13.43 10.90 17.24
N SER A 38 -13.03 10.25 16.14
CA SER A 38 -11.78 10.60 15.44
C SER A 38 -11.87 10.59 13.91
N ALA A 39 -13.09 10.56 13.35
CA ALA A 39 -13.28 10.56 11.90
C ALA A 39 -12.60 11.78 11.27
N VAL A 40 -11.50 11.53 10.55
CA VAL A 40 -10.87 12.52 9.67
C VAL A 40 -11.96 12.96 8.69
N LYS A 41 -12.48 14.17 8.85
CA LYS A 41 -13.31 14.82 7.83
C LYS A 41 -12.43 15.00 6.60
N LEU A 42 -12.47 14.03 5.69
CA LEU A 42 -11.90 14.16 4.36
C LEU A 42 -12.53 15.39 3.71
N ASN A 43 -11.67 16.39 3.42
CA ASN A 43 -12.09 17.66 2.85
C ASN A 43 -12.82 17.40 1.53
N THR A 44 -14.00 18.01 1.35
CA THR A 44 -14.94 17.76 0.25
C THR A 44 -14.43 18.21 -1.13
N THR A 45 -13.22 18.77 -1.20
CA THR A 45 -12.54 19.18 -2.44
C THR A 45 -11.51 18.17 -2.95
N SER A 46 -11.22 17.09 -2.21
CA SER A 46 -10.24 16.09 -2.67
C SER A 46 -10.83 15.14 -3.70
N ALA A 47 -10.05 14.84 -4.75
CA ALA A 47 -10.36 13.81 -5.72
C ALA A 47 -10.03 12.41 -5.17
N PHE A 48 -10.57 11.37 -5.80
CA PHE A 48 -10.36 9.97 -5.44
C PHE A 48 -10.02 9.14 -6.67
N ILE A 49 -9.06 8.25 -6.51
CA ILE A 49 -8.70 7.18 -7.44
C ILE A 49 -8.70 5.89 -6.62
N GLY A 50 -9.55 4.94 -6.97
CA GLY A 50 -9.59 3.65 -6.28
C GLY A 50 -9.80 2.50 -7.24
N GLU A 51 -9.39 1.30 -6.81
CA GLU A 51 -9.53 0.06 -7.59
C GLU A 51 -10.98 -0.16 -8.05
N GLU A 52 -11.91 -0.08 -7.12
CA GLU A 52 -13.33 -0.35 -7.35
C GLU A 52 -14.02 0.71 -8.24
N ASP A 53 -13.49 1.94 -8.25
CA ASP A 53 -14.04 3.04 -9.04
C ASP A 53 -13.70 2.90 -10.55
N GLN A 54 -12.67 2.12 -10.92
CA GLN A 54 -12.33 1.89 -12.32
C GLN A 54 -13.39 1.07 -13.07
N PHE A 55 -14.10 0.18 -12.39
CA PHE A 55 -15.12 -0.66 -13.03
C PHE A 55 -16.39 0.13 -13.41
N ILE A 56 -16.58 1.32 -12.82
CA ILE A 56 -17.80 2.12 -12.97
C ILE A 56 -17.69 3.08 -14.16
N LYS A 57 -16.47 3.41 -14.59
CA LYS A 57 -16.23 4.47 -15.58
C LYS A 57 -15.01 4.10 -16.43
N GLY A 58 -15.24 3.80 -17.71
CA GLY A 58 -14.18 3.65 -18.74
C GLY A 58 -13.43 4.97 -19.04
N THR A 59 -13.08 5.72 -18.00
CA THR A 59 -12.38 6.99 -18.05
C THR A 59 -10.93 6.72 -17.71
N SER A 60 -10.01 7.25 -18.50
CA SER A 60 -8.59 7.25 -18.18
C SER A 60 -8.38 7.92 -16.82
N ILE A 61 -7.70 7.23 -15.90
CA ILE A 61 -7.24 7.84 -14.64
C ILE A 61 -6.21 8.90 -15.00
N VAL A 62 -6.51 10.15 -14.65
CA VAL A 62 -5.58 11.25 -14.79
C VAL A 62 -5.32 11.82 -13.41
N LEU A 63 -4.10 11.64 -12.92
CA LEU A 63 -3.64 12.32 -11.72
C LEU A 63 -3.48 13.81 -12.03
N THR A 64 -4.09 14.66 -11.19
CA THR A 64 -4.05 16.12 -11.35
C THR A 64 -3.26 16.76 -10.22
N ASP A 65 -3.08 18.07 -10.27
CA ASP A 65 -2.41 18.81 -9.18
C ASP A 65 -3.27 18.91 -7.90
N SER A 66 -4.58 18.64 -8.00
CA SER A 66 -5.48 18.70 -6.86
C SER A 66 -5.18 17.59 -5.86
N PRO A 67 -5.41 17.83 -4.54
CA PRO A 67 -5.31 16.77 -3.54
C PRO A 67 -6.14 15.55 -3.92
N THR A 68 -5.49 14.42 -4.12
CA THR A 68 -6.10 13.19 -4.63
C THR A 68 -5.75 12.02 -3.71
N TRP A 69 -6.78 11.33 -3.21
CA TRP A 69 -6.62 10.08 -2.48
C TRP A 69 -6.54 8.92 -3.46
N ILE A 70 -5.51 8.09 -3.32
CA ILE A 70 -5.30 6.88 -4.12
C ILE A 70 -5.42 5.69 -3.17
N ILE A 71 -6.41 4.81 -3.40
CA ILE A 71 -6.81 3.80 -2.42
C ILE A 71 -6.97 2.43 -3.07
N ASP A 72 -6.34 1.42 -2.47
CA ASP A 72 -6.69 0.02 -2.65
C ASP A 72 -7.31 -0.48 -1.33
N PRO A 73 -8.60 -0.84 -1.32
CA PRO A 73 -9.23 -1.34 -0.11
C PRO A 73 -8.72 -2.73 0.29
N ILE A 74 -8.31 -3.58 -0.66
CA ILE A 74 -7.88 -4.97 -0.44
C ILE A 74 -6.83 -5.39 -1.50
N ASP A 75 -5.57 -5.02 -1.29
CA ASP A 75 -4.45 -5.61 -2.04
C ASP A 75 -4.23 -7.05 -1.55
N GLY A 76 -4.06 -7.97 -2.51
CA GLY A 76 -4.02 -9.40 -2.24
C GLY A 76 -5.40 -10.05 -2.16
N THR A 77 -6.37 -9.61 -2.97
CA THR A 77 -7.73 -10.20 -3.03
C THR A 77 -7.74 -11.73 -3.12
N GLN A 78 -6.82 -12.35 -3.87
CA GLN A 78 -6.72 -13.82 -3.91
C GLN A 78 -6.29 -14.41 -2.57
N ASN A 79 -5.35 -13.79 -1.88
CA ASN A 79 -4.97 -14.19 -0.52
C ASN A 79 -6.17 -14.07 0.43
N PHE A 80 -6.94 -12.99 0.34
CA PHE A 80 -8.14 -12.78 1.14
C PHE A 80 -9.18 -13.89 0.91
N VAL A 81 -9.50 -14.20 -0.35
CA VAL A 81 -10.43 -15.29 -0.72
C VAL A 81 -9.97 -16.64 -0.18
N HIS A 82 -8.66 -16.88 -0.18
CA HIS A 82 -8.05 -18.12 0.33
C HIS A 82 -7.70 -18.08 1.82
N SER A 83 -8.13 -17.06 2.58
CA SER A 83 -7.86 -16.91 4.01
C SER A 83 -6.37 -16.88 4.38
N LEU A 84 -5.53 -16.40 3.46
CA LEU A 84 -4.12 -16.11 3.74
C LEU A 84 -4.00 -14.70 4.30
N HIS A 85 -3.06 -14.50 5.23
CA HIS A 85 -2.93 -13.24 5.99
C HIS A 85 -2.16 -12.14 5.25
N PHE A 86 -1.72 -12.38 4.01
CA PHE A 86 -0.96 -11.43 3.19
C PHE A 86 -1.90 -10.50 2.42
N VAL A 87 -2.60 -9.65 3.16
CA VAL A 87 -3.63 -8.72 2.66
C VAL A 87 -3.39 -7.35 3.26
N TYR A 88 -3.42 -6.30 2.44
CA TYR A 88 -3.15 -4.93 2.87
C TYR A 88 -4.18 -3.94 2.34
N ILE A 89 -4.49 -2.94 3.16
CA ILE A 89 -5.18 -1.71 2.76
C ILE A 89 -4.09 -0.71 2.35
N SER A 90 -4.17 -0.15 1.14
CA SER A 90 -3.24 0.86 0.63
C SER A 90 -3.94 2.22 0.56
N ILE A 91 -3.34 3.25 1.16
CA ILE A 91 -3.86 4.62 1.12
C ILE A 91 -2.69 5.58 0.87
N ALA A 92 -2.82 6.38 -0.18
CA ALA A 92 -1.91 7.48 -0.47
C ALA A 92 -2.66 8.80 -0.65
N LEU A 93 -1.99 9.90 -0.29
CA LEU A 93 -2.42 11.25 -0.65
C LEU A 93 -1.40 11.85 -1.60
N SER A 94 -1.87 12.26 -2.78
CA SER A 94 -1.10 13.01 -3.76
C SER A 94 -1.52 14.48 -3.77
N ILE A 95 -0.56 15.40 -3.84
CA ILE A 95 -0.75 16.85 -4.00
C ILE A 95 0.26 17.35 -5.02
N ASN A 96 -0.18 18.13 -6.02
CA ASN A 96 0.67 18.54 -7.15
C ASN A 96 1.34 17.32 -7.80
N LYS A 97 0.56 16.23 -7.96
CA LYS A 97 0.99 14.91 -8.43
C LYS A 97 2.08 14.21 -7.62
N GLN A 98 2.50 14.78 -6.49
CA GLN A 98 3.48 14.17 -5.61
C GLN A 98 2.79 13.47 -4.44
N VAL A 99 3.14 12.21 -4.20
CA VAL A 99 2.70 11.49 -3.00
C VAL A 99 3.33 12.12 -1.77
N VAL A 100 2.50 12.63 -0.85
CA VAL A 100 2.92 13.30 0.39
C VAL A 100 2.67 12.49 1.65
N LEU A 101 1.77 11.49 1.56
CA LEU A 101 1.42 10.54 2.63
C LEU A 101 1.22 9.16 2.00
N GLY A 102 1.76 8.12 2.64
CA GLY A 102 1.57 6.73 2.28
C GLY A 102 1.29 5.90 3.52
N ILE A 103 0.28 5.04 3.45
CA ILE A 103 -0.14 4.14 4.51
C ILE A 103 -0.39 2.77 3.88
N ALA A 104 0.18 1.73 4.46
CA ALA A 104 -0.16 0.35 4.13
C ALA A 104 -0.46 -0.39 5.43
N TYR A 105 -1.66 -0.97 5.55
CA TYR A 105 -2.12 -1.58 6.79
C TYR A 105 -2.61 -3.00 6.58
N ASN A 106 -2.07 -3.95 7.35
CA ASN A 106 -2.58 -5.29 7.45
C ASN A 106 -3.43 -5.42 8.73
N PRO A 107 -4.77 -5.50 8.61
CA PRO A 107 -5.66 -5.55 9.77
C PRO A 107 -5.64 -6.88 10.51
N ILE A 108 -5.14 -7.95 9.88
CA ILE A 108 -5.08 -9.28 10.47
C ILE A 108 -3.88 -9.40 11.41
N LEU A 109 -2.73 -8.89 10.95
CA LEU A 109 -1.45 -8.97 11.65
C LEU A 109 -1.14 -7.73 12.49
N ASP A 110 -1.98 -6.70 12.40
CA ASP A 110 -1.77 -5.39 13.03
C ASP A 110 -0.41 -4.77 12.67
N ILE A 111 -0.11 -4.79 11.37
CA ILE A 111 1.12 -4.25 10.79
C ILE A 111 0.74 -2.97 10.05
N LEU A 112 1.23 -1.84 10.54
CA LEU A 112 0.98 -0.51 10.00
C LEU A 112 2.29 0.11 9.50
N PHE A 113 2.41 0.22 8.19
CA PHE A 113 3.44 1.02 7.53
C PHE A 113 2.92 2.44 7.30
N THR A 114 3.73 3.43 7.62
CA THR A 114 3.43 4.86 7.36
C THR A 114 4.65 5.61 6.86
N ALA A 115 4.43 6.55 5.95
CA ALA A 115 5.43 7.52 5.53
C ALA A 115 4.78 8.87 5.25
N LYS A 116 5.48 9.93 5.61
CA LYS A 116 5.14 11.30 5.23
C LYS A 116 6.37 11.93 4.61
N LYS A 117 6.16 12.66 3.50
CA LYS A 117 7.26 13.25 2.73
C LYS A 117 8.18 14.08 3.62
N GLY A 118 9.48 13.75 3.60
CA GLY A 118 10.55 14.36 4.38
C GLY A 118 10.54 14.01 5.88
N GLN A 119 9.81 12.98 6.31
CA GLN A 119 9.68 12.61 7.73
C GLN A 119 10.07 11.16 8.03
N GLY A 120 10.54 10.40 7.04
CA GLY A 120 10.89 9.00 7.19
C GLY A 120 9.72 8.04 7.01
N ALA A 121 10.06 6.76 6.98
CA ALA A 121 9.13 5.63 6.91
C ALA A 121 9.16 4.86 8.23
N PHE A 122 8.00 4.32 8.63
CA PHE A 122 7.82 3.66 9.91
C PHE A 122 7.00 2.38 9.76
N LEU A 123 7.35 1.35 10.53
CA LEU A 123 6.54 0.17 10.81
C LEU A 123 6.13 0.22 12.28
N ASN A 124 4.83 0.26 12.58
CA ASN A 124 4.30 0.34 13.94
C ASN A 124 5.03 1.39 14.79
N SER A 125 5.20 2.59 14.20
CA SER A 125 5.93 3.75 14.74
C SER A 125 7.45 3.60 14.90
N GLN A 126 8.04 2.46 14.53
CA GLN A 126 9.49 2.28 14.53
C GLN A 126 10.06 2.63 13.15
N PRO A 127 11.15 3.42 13.07
CA PRO A 127 11.75 3.80 11.79
C PRO A 127 12.26 2.56 11.05
N ILE A 128 12.10 2.56 9.73
CA ILE A 128 12.59 1.50 8.84
C ILE A 128 13.52 2.06 7.77
N HIS A 129 14.39 1.19 7.27
CA HIS A 129 15.33 1.51 6.20
C HIS A 129 15.43 0.35 5.24
N VAL A 130 15.65 0.67 3.96
CA VAL A 130 15.97 -0.34 2.96
C VAL A 130 17.26 -1.09 3.32
N SER A 131 17.40 -2.29 2.77
CA SER A 131 18.60 -3.10 2.95
C SER A 131 19.83 -2.39 2.34
N LYS A 132 21.01 -2.67 2.92
CA LYS A 132 22.32 -2.22 2.40
C LYS A 132 23.08 -3.34 1.68
N VAL A 133 22.47 -4.53 1.55
CA VAL A 133 23.16 -5.77 1.23
C VAL A 133 23.19 -6.01 -0.28
N THR A 134 24.26 -6.65 -0.75
CA THR A 134 24.52 -6.96 -2.17
C THR A 134 24.00 -8.34 -2.63
N ASN A 135 23.38 -9.12 -1.74
CA ASN A 135 22.84 -10.46 -2.02
C ASN A 135 21.33 -10.38 -2.24
N THR A 136 20.93 -9.87 -3.41
CA THR A 136 19.56 -9.48 -3.74
C THR A 136 18.55 -10.62 -3.62
N VAL A 137 17.50 -10.41 -2.82
CA VAL A 137 16.25 -11.18 -2.77
C VAL A 137 15.15 -10.38 -3.46
N LEU A 138 14.51 -10.99 -4.47
CA LEU A 138 13.51 -10.34 -5.31
C LEU A 138 12.13 -11.02 -5.17
N PRO A 139 11.06 -10.29 -4.85
CA PRO A 139 9.70 -10.68 -5.12
C PRO A 139 9.44 -10.59 -6.63
N MET A 140 8.80 -11.60 -7.20
CA MET A 140 8.56 -11.70 -8.64
C MET A 140 7.21 -12.35 -8.95
N LYS A 141 6.53 -11.79 -9.95
CA LYS A 141 5.45 -12.45 -10.72
C LYS A 141 5.84 -12.34 -12.21
N VAL A 142 5.93 -13.50 -12.87
CA VAL A 142 6.85 -13.79 -14.00
C VAL A 142 6.38 -13.28 -15.37
N GLU A 143 7.32 -12.69 -16.13
CA GLU A 143 7.59 -13.00 -17.55
C GLU A 143 9.08 -12.81 -17.96
N LEU A 144 10.01 -12.66 -16.98
CA LEU A 144 11.46 -12.63 -17.24
C LEU A 144 12.12 -13.99 -16.97
N ASN A 145 13.17 -14.31 -17.73
CA ASN A 145 13.97 -15.52 -17.54
C ASN A 145 14.77 -15.42 -16.23
N ILE A 146 14.30 -16.14 -15.20
CA ILE A 146 14.85 -16.18 -13.84
C ILE A 146 16.36 -16.47 -13.83
N GLN A 147 16.86 -17.20 -14.85
CA GLN A 147 18.28 -17.56 -14.98
C GLN A 147 19.20 -16.36 -15.25
N ASP A 148 18.67 -15.25 -15.77
CA ASP A 148 19.46 -14.06 -16.11
C ASP A 148 19.58 -13.07 -14.94
N MET A 149 18.91 -13.34 -13.80
CA MET A 149 18.97 -12.48 -12.62
C MET A 149 20.05 -12.96 -11.64
N CYS A 150 21.02 -12.10 -11.36
CA CYS A 150 21.99 -12.29 -10.28
C CYS A 150 21.35 -12.08 -8.89
N CYS A 151 20.37 -12.92 -8.53
CA CYS A 151 19.71 -12.91 -7.22
C CYS A 151 20.03 -14.19 -6.44
N SER A 152 20.08 -14.09 -5.12
CA SER A 152 20.33 -15.25 -4.25
C SER A 152 19.07 -16.08 -4.03
N SER A 153 17.89 -15.46 -4.06
CA SER A 153 16.59 -16.15 -3.99
C SER A 153 15.45 -15.24 -4.44
N TYR A 154 14.29 -15.83 -4.76
CA TYR A 154 13.07 -15.09 -5.08
C TYR A 154 11.92 -15.43 -4.11
N ARG A 155 10.92 -14.55 -4.01
CA ARG A 155 9.68 -14.77 -3.24
C ARG A 155 8.46 -14.36 -4.06
N THR A 156 7.28 -14.85 -3.68
CA THR A 156 6.00 -14.36 -4.21
C THR A 156 4.96 -14.53 -3.11
N PHE A 157 4.43 -13.42 -2.60
CA PHE A 157 3.47 -13.40 -1.51
C PHE A 157 2.04 -13.11 -2.01
N GLY A 158 1.89 -12.62 -3.23
CA GLY A 158 0.57 -12.38 -3.85
C GLY A 158 -0.12 -11.08 -3.42
N SER A 159 0.64 -10.16 -2.82
CA SER A 159 0.22 -8.79 -2.49
C SER A 159 1.38 -7.86 -2.85
N ALA A 160 1.13 -6.94 -3.78
CA ALA A 160 2.18 -6.03 -4.27
C ALA A 160 2.58 -5.02 -3.20
N VAL A 161 1.60 -4.51 -2.45
CA VAL A 161 1.80 -3.55 -1.36
C VAL A 161 2.66 -4.17 -0.28
N MET A 162 2.40 -5.42 0.11
CA MET A 162 3.22 -6.15 1.09
C MET A 162 4.67 -6.26 0.63
N GLU A 163 4.88 -6.71 -0.60
CA GLU A 163 6.22 -6.93 -1.16
C GLU A 163 7.02 -5.63 -1.21
N LEU A 164 6.40 -4.53 -1.64
CA LEU A 164 7.04 -3.21 -1.65
C LEU A 164 7.30 -2.66 -0.24
N CYS A 165 6.40 -2.90 0.73
CA CYS A 165 6.65 -2.53 2.13
C CYS A 165 7.81 -3.33 2.73
N TYR A 166 7.98 -4.59 2.34
CA TYR A 166 9.11 -5.41 2.77
C TYR A 166 10.42 -4.96 2.12
N VAL A 167 10.39 -4.37 0.93
CA VAL A 167 11.53 -3.63 0.37
C VAL A 167 11.85 -2.41 1.22
N ALA A 168 10.86 -1.58 1.56
CA ALA A 168 11.05 -0.42 2.44
C ALA A 168 11.63 -0.79 3.82
N GLN A 169 11.29 -1.97 4.33
CA GLN A 169 11.81 -2.49 5.60
C GLN A 169 13.21 -3.13 5.49
N GLY A 170 13.68 -3.42 4.27
CA GLY A 170 14.92 -4.14 4.04
C GLY A 170 14.82 -5.66 4.26
N ASN A 171 13.60 -6.20 4.33
CA ASN A 171 13.34 -7.64 4.36
C ASN A 171 13.44 -8.27 2.96
N LEU A 172 13.19 -7.47 1.93
CA LEU A 172 13.44 -7.78 0.51
C LEU A 172 14.37 -6.68 -0.05
N ASP A 173 15.16 -7.01 -1.08
CA ASP A 173 16.18 -6.08 -1.59
C ASP A 173 15.70 -5.24 -2.77
N ALA A 174 14.80 -5.77 -3.58
CA ALA A 174 14.12 -5.05 -4.66
C ALA A 174 12.75 -5.68 -4.90
N HIS A 175 11.92 -5.11 -5.77
CA HIS A 175 10.67 -5.71 -6.28
C HIS A 175 10.56 -5.41 -7.77
N PHE A 176 10.12 -6.40 -8.55
CA PHE A 176 9.93 -6.23 -9.98
C PHE A 176 8.59 -6.84 -10.42
N MET A 177 7.76 -6.03 -11.05
CA MET A 177 6.51 -6.47 -11.67
C MET A 177 6.18 -5.55 -12.84
N GLU A 178 5.74 -6.15 -13.95
CA GLU A 178 5.39 -5.43 -15.18
C GLU A 178 3.88 -5.15 -15.27
N HIS A 179 3.54 -4.06 -15.97
CA HIS A 179 2.17 -3.80 -16.41
C HIS A 179 1.70 -4.92 -17.37
N PRO A 180 0.44 -5.41 -17.30
CA PRO A 180 -0.75 -4.83 -16.67
C PRO A 180 -1.03 -5.27 -15.23
N LEU A 181 -0.06 -5.86 -14.53
CA LEU A 181 -0.33 -6.47 -13.22
C LEU A 181 -0.29 -5.48 -12.04
N LEU A 182 0.17 -4.24 -12.26
CA LEU A 182 0.18 -3.18 -11.26
C LEU A 182 -0.57 -1.94 -11.75
N HIS A 183 -1.35 -1.39 -10.84
CA HIS A 183 -2.04 -0.11 -10.96
C HIS A 183 -1.47 0.92 -9.97
N CYS A 184 -1.87 2.18 -10.14
CA CYS A 184 -1.35 3.27 -9.31
C CYS A 184 -1.64 3.10 -7.80
N TRP A 185 -2.74 2.44 -7.42
CA TRP A 185 -3.09 2.21 -6.02
C TRP A 185 -2.26 1.11 -5.33
N ASP A 186 -1.74 0.15 -6.11
CA ASP A 186 -0.83 -0.89 -5.63
C ASP A 186 0.53 -0.30 -5.22
N ILE A 187 0.93 0.80 -5.88
CA ILE A 187 2.28 1.36 -5.78
C ILE A 187 2.30 2.65 -4.95
N ALA A 188 1.29 3.53 -5.07
CA ALA A 188 1.39 4.91 -4.59
C ALA A 188 1.81 5.04 -3.12
N ALA A 189 1.19 4.29 -2.20
CA ALA A 189 1.53 4.35 -0.78
C ALA A 189 2.93 3.80 -0.50
N ALA A 190 3.20 2.60 -1.02
CA ALA A 190 4.50 1.94 -0.87
C ALA A 190 5.64 2.73 -1.53
N SER A 191 5.32 3.55 -2.52
CA SER A 191 6.31 4.33 -3.24
C SER A 191 6.99 5.38 -2.35
N LEU A 192 6.18 6.06 -1.53
CA LEU A 192 6.68 7.01 -0.56
C LEU A 192 7.41 6.29 0.58
N LEU A 193 6.89 5.13 1.03
CA LEU A 193 7.55 4.31 2.05
C LEU A 193 8.98 3.92 1.64
N ILE A 194 9.17 3.43 0.42
CA ILE A 194 10.51 3.08 -0.08
C ILE A 194 11.42 4.30 -0.14
N LYS A 195 10.93 5.43 -0.69
CA LYS A 195 11.73 6.67 -0.81
C LYS A 195 12.17 7.20 0.56
N GLU A 196 11.24 7.28 1.51
CA GLU A 196 11.52 7.76 2.86
C GLU A 196 12.37 6.78 3.69
N ALA A 197 12.35 5.48 3.36
CA ALA A 197 13.26 4.48 3.91
C ALA A 197 14.68 4.53 3.30
N GLY A 198 14.90 5.36 2.28
CA GLY A 198 16.19 5.55 1.60
C GLY A 198 16.38 4.71 0.32
N GLY A 199 15.30 4.12 -0.20
CA GLY A 199 15.29 3.38 -1.46
C GLY A 199 14.96 4.25 -2.68
N VAL A 200 14.86 3.58 -3.83
CA VAL A 200 14.51 4.19 -5.11
C VAL A 200 13.44 3.37 -5.83
N ILE A 201 12.72 4.03 -6.73
CA ILE A 201 11.70 3.40 -7.59
C ILE A 201 11.96 3.89 -9.00
N LEU A 202 12.13 2.92 -9.89
CA LEU A 202 12.52 3.16 -11.26
C LEU A 202 11.50 2.51 -12.19
N ASP A 203 11.31 3.11 -13.36
CA ASP A 203 10.63 2.44 -14.46
C ASP A 203 11.59 1.45 -15.14
N ILE A 204 11.06 0.71 -16.13
CA ILE A 204 11.84 -0.27 -16.90
C ILE A 204 12.99 0.36 -17.72
N THR A 205 12.97 1.67 -17.92
CA THR A 205 14.03 2.42 -18.62
C THR A 205 15.13 2.87 -17.65
N GLY A 206 14.91 2.71 -16.34
CA GLY A 206 15.82 3.16 -15.28
C GLY A 206 15.60 4.60 -14.84
N LEU A 207 14.51 5.25 -15.27
CA LEU A 207 14.16 6.61 -14.84
C LEU A 207 13.30 6.59 -13.57
N SER A 208 13.46 7.61 -12.72
CA SER A 208 12.69 7.74 -11.49
C SER A 208 11.21 7.97 -11.78
N VAL A 209 10.33 7.13 -11.24
CA VAL A 209 8.89 7.16 -11.55
C VAL A 209 8.17 8.35 -10.88
N LEU A 210 8.79 8.98 -9.87
CA LEU A 210 8.14 9.96 -9.00
C LEU A 210 8.59 11.41 -9.21
N GLU A 211 9.48 11.67 -10.17
CA GLU A 211 10.05 13.02 -10.36
C GLU A 211 9.45 13.77 -11.56
N ASP A 212 8.80 13.09 -12.52
CA ASP A 212 8.40 13.71 -13.80
C ASP A 212 6.99 13.34 -14.34
N THR A 213 5.99 13.01 -13.51
CA THR A 213 4.60 12.75 -14.01
C THR A 213 3.49 13.53 -13.32
#